data_AF-A0AB37UPW1-F1
#
_entry.id   AF-A0AB37UPW1-F1
#
_cell.length_a   1.000
_cell.length_b   1.000
_cell.length_c   1.000
_cell.angle_alpha   90.00
_cell.angle_beta   90.00
_cell.angle_gamma   90.00
#
_symmetry.space_group_name_H-M   'P 1'
#
loop_
_entity.id
_entity.type
_entity.pdbx_description
1 polymer ?
#
loop_
_entity_poly.entity_id
_entity_poly.type
_entity_poly.pdbx_seq_one_letter_code
_entity_poly.pdbx_strand_id
1 'polypeptide(L)'
;MKMISILDTSICSSNLGDRIIMDAITNVMEDIFDNILTIHIQTHDVISKTSYQYMRGSELKLLGGTNLLSSNMNWYNQWKVSLWDSMFVKNIILCGVGWWQYQNKPNLYTQILYKNLLDKNYLHSVRDSYTEQKLNSIGVKNVINTSCPTMWKLTEEHCRSIPQERADSVLVTFTEYNQHPDFDSKLVNLLEKEYKQIYFWTQQPKDYEYMRSICSDKVIYLQPSLKGLDRCLSENKVDYLGTRLHAGVRALQHKKRTLILSVDNRATEIAKNTNLPVIERDNLIAIASWINSKYETKIKLPLQNINQWKNQFLNT
;
A
#
# COMPACT_ATOMS: atom_id res chain seq x y z
N MET A 1 -25.01 -4.30 17.75
CA MET A 1 -23.71 -3.75 17.35
C MET A 1 -22.81 -4.92 17.02
N LYS A 2 -22.30 -4.98 15.79
CA LYS A 2 -21.42 -6.07 15.33
C LYS A 2 -19.98 -5.75 15.69
N MET A 3 -19.23 -6.75 16.14
CA MET A 3 -17.80 -6.58 16.44
C MET A 3 -16.97 -7.21 15.33
N ILE A 4 -16.10 -6.40 14.72
CA ILE A 4 -15.21 -6.81 13.63
C ILE A 4 -13.76 -6.63 14.08
N SER A 5 -12.97 -7.69 13.97
CA SER A 5 -11.52 -7.61 14.18
C SER A 5 -10.84 -7.18 12.88
N ILE A 6 -10.07 -6.09 12.94
CA ILE A 6 -9.21 -5.65 11.85
C ILE A 6 -7.77 -5.98 12.23
N LEU A 7 -7.15 -6.89 11.50
CA LEU A 7 -5.72 -7.16 11.61
C LEU A 7 -4.99 -6.03 10.90
N ASP A 8 -4.49 -5.10 11.71
CA ASP A 8 -3.98 -3.79 11.36
C ASP A 8 -2.46 -3.83 11.15
N THR A 9 -2.05 -3.48 9.93
CA THR A 9 -0.64 -3.49 9.52
C THR A 9 0.16 -2.30 10.02
N SER A 10 -0.51 -1.25 10.49
CA SER A 10 0.14 -0.05 10.99
C SER A 10 0.56 -0.15 12.45
N ILE A 11 -0.05 -1.05 13.23
CA ILE A 11 0.33 -1.31 14.62
C ILE A 11 1.67 -2.05 14.66
N CYS A 12 2.60 -1.56 15.48
CA CYS A 12 3.98 -2.04 15.57
C CYS A 12 4.75 -1.97 14.23
N SER A 13 4.37 -1.08 13.32
CA SER A 13 5.10 -0.79 12.08
C SER A 13 5.77 0.60 12.14
N SER A 14 7.03 0.68 11.70
CA SER A 14 7.74 1.96 11.50
C SER A 14 7.42 2.61 10.14
N ASN A 15 6.67 1.92 9.30
CA ASN A 15 6.36 2.34 7.94
C ASN A 15 5.03 3.11 7.91
N LEU A 16 5.10 4.44 7.77
CA LEU A 16 3.91 5.29 7.69
C LEU A 16 3.02 4.98 6.48
N GLY A 17 3.55 4.30 5.46
CA GLY A 17 2.75 3.82 4.33
C GLY A 17 1.66 2.83 4.75
N ASP A 18 1.89 2.03 5.79
CA ASP A 18 0.88 1.09 6.29
C ASP A 18 -0.29 1.84 6.95
N ARG A 19 -0.05 3.03 7.53
CA ARG A 19 -1.13 3.90 8.04
C ARG A 19 -2.02 4.43 6.93
N ILE A 20 -1.47 4.75 5.75
CA ILE A 20 -2.26 5.17 4.58
C ILE A 20 -3.19 4.03 4.12
N ILE A 21 -2.68 2.80 4.16
CA ILE A 21 -3.47 1.60 3.82
C ILE A 21 -4.60 1.41 4.83
N MET A 22 -4.32 1.50 6.12
CA MET A 22 -5.32 1.31 7.17
C MET A 22 -6.36 2.44 7.23
N ASP A 23 -5.98 3.67 6.91
CA ASP A 23 -6.92 4.79 6.71
C ASP A 23 -7.92 4.45 5.59
N ALA A 24 -7.42 3.97 4.44
CA ALA A 24 -8.29 3.56 3.33
C ALA A 24 -9.19 2.36 3.68
N ILE A 25 -8.67 1.38 4.41
CA ILE A 25 -9.46 0.22 4.86
C ILE A 25 -10.55 0.65 5.83
N THR A 26 -10.24 1.53 6.78
CA THR A 26 -11.24 2.04 7.73
C THR A 26 -12.40 2.71 7.00
N ASN A 27 -12.09 3.57 6.02
CA ASN A 27 -13.11 4.16 5.14
C ASN A 27 -13.93 3.09 4.38
N VAL A 28 -13.29 2.04 3.87
CA VAL A 28 -13.99 0.94 3.19
C VAL A 28 -14.93 0.20 4.15
N MET A 29 -14.53 0.03 5.41
CA MET A 29 -15.37 -0.63 6.42
C MET A 29 -16.59 0.21 6.78
N GLU A 30 -16.40 1.53 6.96
CA GLU A 30 -17.49 2.47 7.19
C GLU A 30 -18.46 2.56 6.00
N ASP A 31 -17.97 2.42 4.76
CA ASP A 31 -18.82 2.37 3.57
C ASP A 31 -19.69 1.08 3.50
N ILE A 32 -19.25 -0.02 4.10
CA ILE A 32 -19.89 -1.34 3.97
C ILE A 32 -20.85 -1.62 5.14
N PHE A 33 -20.48 -1.23 6.35
CA PHE A 33 -21.20 -1.63 7.55
C PHE A 33 -21.70 -0.44 8.36
N ASP A 34 -23.00 -0.46 8.65
CA ASP A 34 -23.61 0.47 9.60
C ASP A 34 -23.39 0.00 11.05
N ASN A 35 -23.07 0.93 11.95
CA ASN A 35 -23.01 0.71 13.41
C ASN A 35 -22.12 -0.48 13.86
N ILE A 36 -20.86 -0.49 13.40
CA ILE A 36 -19.85 -1.48 13.81
C ILE A 36 -18.94 -1.00 14.94
N LEU A 37 -18.49 -1.95 15.75
CA LEU A 37 -17.35 -1.78 16.64
C LEU A 37 -16.14 -2.48 16.02
N THR A 38 -15.10 -1.73 15.68
CA THR A 38 -13.84 -2.29 15.17
C THR A 38 -12.83 -2.50 16.31
N ILE A 39 -12.20 -3.67 16.34
CA ILE A 39 -11.06 -3.97 17.21
C ILE A 39 -9.83 -4.15 16.35
N HIS A 40 -8.86 -3.25 16.50
CA HIS A 40 -7.61 -3.30 15.74
C HIS A 40 -6.58 -4.19 16.45
N ILE A 41 -6.04 -5.16 15.72
CA ILE A 41 -5.11 -6.17 16.22
C ILE A 41 -3.84 -6.13 15.38
N GLN A 42 -2.68 -6.08 16.03
CA GLN A 42 -1.39 -6.03 15.35
C GLN A 42 -1.13 -7.23 14.43
N THR A 43 -0.43 -7.00 13.32
CA THR A 43 0.13 -8.07 12.48
C THR A 43 1.64 -8.22 12.63
N HIS A 44 2.35 -7.12 12.92
CA HIS A 44 3.82 -7.06 12.94
C HIS A 44 4.47 -7.50 14.25
N ASP A 45 3.65 -7.85 15.25
CA ASP A 45 4.08 -8.35 16.54
C ASP A 45 3.20 -9.55 16.96
N VAL A 46 3.66 -10.30 17.96
CA VAL A 46 3.01 -11.53 18.42
C VAL A 46 1.58 -11.27 18.88
N ILE A 47 0.68 -12.17 18.51
CA ILE A 47 -0.73 -12.09 18.88
C ILE A 47 -0.88 -12.44 20.36
N SER A 48 -1.46 -11.52 21.13
CA SER A 48 -1.66 -11.69 22.56
C SER A 48 -2.88 -12.57 22.88
N LYS A 49 -2.97 -13.06 24.13
CA LYS A 49 -4.17 -13.75 24.65
C LYS A 49 -5.44 -12.91 24.49
N THR A 50 -5.35 -11.61 24.76
CA THR A 50 -6.47 -10.67 24.61
C THR A 50 -6.88 -10.53 23.15
N SER A 51 -5.91 -10.47 22.23
CA SER A 51 -6.17 -10.44 20.79
C SER A 51 -6.90 -11.71 20.33
N TYR A 52 -6.51 -12.89 20.82
CA TYR A 52 -7.25 -14.15 20.54
C TYR A 52 -8.69 -14.11 21.03
N GLN A 53 -8.95 -13.55 22.22
CA GLN A 53 -10.30 -13.44 22.77
C GLN A 53 -11.18 -12.53 21.91
N TYR A 54 -10.69 -11.34 21.52
CA TYR A 54 -11.44 -10.43 20.65
C TYR A 54 -11.70 -11.03 19.28
N MET A 55 -10.70 -11.68 18.66
CA MET A 55 -10.93 -12.39 17.39
C MET A 55 -11.99 -13.48 17.55
N ARG A 56 -11.95 -14.27 18.62
CA ARG A 56 -12.94 -15.34 18.84
C ARG A 56 -14.36 -14.79 18.98
N GLY A 57 -14.52 -13.63 19.61
CA GLY A 57 -15.82 -12.97 19.75
C GLY A 57 -16.26 -12.14 18.54
N SER A 58 -15.38 -11.93 17.56
CA SER A 58 -15.68 -11.11 16.38
C SER A 58 -16.42 -11.92 15.33
N GLU A 59 -17.40 -11.27 14.71
CA GLU A 59 -18.20 -11.84 13.63
C GLU A 59 -17.37 -12.00 12.36
N LEU A 60 -16.59 -10.96 12.04
CA LEU A 60 -15.65 -10.95 10.92
C LEU A 60 -14.23 -10.61 11.40
N LYS A 61 -13.26 -11.17 10.68
CA LYS A 61 -11.83 -10.91 10.90
C LYS A 61 -11.20 -10.55 9.55
N LEU A 62 -10.78 -9.31 9.41
CA LEU A 62 -10.26 -8.78 8.15
C LEU A 62 -8.77 -8.49 8.27
N LEU A 63 -7.99 -9.05 7.35
CA LEU A 63 -6.57 -8.75 7.22
C LEU A 63 -6.38 -7.60 6.23
N GLY A 64 -5.95 -6.47 6.77
CA GLY A 64 -5.83 -5.22 6.04
C GLY A 64 -4.47 -5.01 5.38
N GLY A 65 -4.39 -5.27 4.08
CA GLY A 65 -3.29 -4.83 3.24
C GLY A 65 -1.86 -5.23 3.63
N THR A 66 -0.94 -4.39 3.14
CA THR A 66 0.53 -4.50 2.93
C THR A 66 1.04 -5.82 2.32
N ASN A 67 2.36 -5.98 2.25
CA ASN A 67 3.06 -7.17 1.71
C ASN A 67 3.09 -8.34 2.71
N LEU A 68 1.97 -8.66 3.34
CA LEU A 68 1.98 -9.63 4.44
C LEU A 68 2.18 -11.08 4.00
N LEU A 69 1.86 -11.42 2.75
CA LEU A 69 1.96 -12.80 2.27
C LEU A 69 3.37 -13.10 1.74
N SER A 70 3.86 -14.32 1.97
CA SER A 70 5.18 -14.78 1.56
C SER A 70 5.14 -16.28 1.31
N SER A 71 5.98 -16.79 0.41
CA SER A 71 6.11 -18.21 0.11
C SER A 71 6.80 -19.01 1.22
N ASN A 72 7.46 -18.31 2.15
CA ASN A 72 8.22 -18.91 3.25
C ASN A 72 7.88 -18.22 4.58
N MET A 73 6.63 -18.38 5.04
CA MET A 73 6.14 -17.77 6.29
C MET A 73 6.87 -18.25 7.55
N ASN A 74 7.56 -19.39 7.50
CA ASN A 74 8.41 -19.90 8.57
C ASN A 74 9.79 -19.22 8.64
N TRP A 75 10.15 -18.38 7.66
CA TRP A 75 11.42 -17.67 7.63
C TRP A 75 11.23 -16.15 7.62
N TYR A 76 10.46 -15.64 6.65
CA TYR A 76 10.12 -14.22 6.57
C TYR A 76 8.63 -14.04 6.74
N ASN A 77 8.24 -13.39 7.84
CA ASN A 77 6.85 -13.11 8.17
C ASN A 77 6.68 -11.70 8.76
N GLN A 78 6.14 -10.79 7.95
CA GLN A 78 5.60 -9.53 8.47
C GLN A 78 4.30 -9.77 9.25
N TRP A 79 3.50 -10.77 8.84
CA TRP A 79 2.39 -11.26 9.62
C TRP A 79 2.87 -12.32 10.61
N LYS A 80 3.03 -11.95 11.88
CA LYS A 80 3.57 -12.79 12.96
C LYS A 80 2.57 -13.85 13.42
N VAL A 81 2.34 -14.84 12.55
CA VAL A 81 1.50 -16.01 12.79
C VAL A 81 2.24 -17.29 12.43
N SER A 82 1.99 -18.31 13.23
CA SER A 82 2.52 -19.67 13.09
C SER A 82 1.39 -20.69 12.91
N LEU A 83 1.75 -21.94 12.60
CA LEU A 83 0.79 -23.04 12.59
C LEU A 83 0.09 -23.23 13.94
N TRP A 84 0.76 -22.93 15.05
CA TRP A 84 0.15 -23.01 16.38
C TRP A 84 -0.94 -21.95 16.54
N ASP A 85 -0.66 -20.72 16.10
CA ASP A 85 -1.63 -19.62 16.13
C ASP A 85 -2.84 -19.93 15.23
N SER A 86 -2.63 -20.65 14.11
CA SER A 86 -3.71 -21.07 13.21
C SER A 86 -4.73 -22.03 13.84
N MET A 87 -4.47 -22.55 15.05
CA MET A 87 -5.47 -23.29 15.82
C MET A 87 -6.53 -22.36 16.44
N PHE A 88 -6.17 -21.10 16.71
CA PHE A 88 -7.00 -20.09 17.36
C PHE A 88 -7.44 -18.98 16.39
N VAL A 89 -6.61 -18.67 15.40
CA VAL A 89 -6.86 -17.70 14.34
C VAL A 89 -7.28 -18.44 13.09
N LYS A 90 -8.54 -18.28 12.72
CA LYS A 90 -9.17 -18.93 11.57
C LYS A 90 -10.23 -17.99 11.01
N ASN A 91 -10.65 -18.25 9.77
CA ASN A 91 -11.71 -17.50 9.09
C ASN A 91 -11.29 -16.03 8.87
N ILE A 92 -10.03 -15.82 8.49
CA ILE A 92 -9.50 -14.52 8.11
C ILE A 92 -9.89 -14.22 6.66
N ILE A 93 -10.44 -13.03 6.43
CA ILE A 93 -10.80 -12.52 5.11
C ILE A 93 -9.76 -11.48 4.70
N LEU A 94 -9.27 -11.52 3.46
CA LEU A 94 -8.23 -10.60 3.01
C LEU A 94 -8.86 -9.35 2.41
N CYS A 95 -8.28 -8.19 2.70
CA CYS A 95 -8.65 -6.91 2.11
C CYS A 95 -7.39 -6.21 1.55
N GLY A 96 -7.20 -6.28 0.23
CA GLY A 96 -6.12 -5.59 -0.46
C GLY A 96 -4.71 -6.07 -0.14
N VAL A 97 -4.56 -7.32 0.30
CA VAL A 97 -3.27 -7.87 0.74
C VAL A 97 -2.41 -8.21 -0.48
N GLY A 98 -1.09 -8.09 -0.35
CA GLY A 98 -0.14 -8.43 -1.40
C GLY A 98 0.95 -9.41 -0.98
N TRP A 99 1.61 -9.99 -1.98
CA TRP A 99 2.75 -10.88 -1.82
C TRP A 99 4.06 -10.10 -1.70
N TRP A 100 4.92 -10.53 -0.78
CA TRP A 100 6.25 -9.98 -0.57
C TRP A 100 7.21 -10.49 -1.64
N GLN A 101 7.60 -9.57 -2.54
CA GLN A 101 8.57 -9.80 -3.62
C GLN A 101 8.20 -10.94 -4.57
N TYR A 102 9.01 -11.09 -5.62
CA TYR A 102 8.92 -12.27 -6.46
C TYR A 102 9.60 -13.45 -5.77
N GLN A 103 8.83 -14.51 -5.55
CA GLN A 103 9.29 -15.72 -4.88
C GLN A 103 8.89 -16.96 -5.66
N ASN A 104 9.48 -18.11 -5.31
CA ASN A 104 9.05 -19.42 -5.78
C ASN A 104 7.65 -19.79 -5.24
N LYS A 105 7.14 -20.97 -5.61
CA LYS A 105 5.85 -21.45 -5.09
C LYS A 105 5.90 -21.53 -3.54
N PRO A 106 4.78 -21.26 -2.84
CA PRO A 106 4.77 -21.38 -1.38
C PRO A 106 5.14 -22.78 -0.91
N ASN A 107 5.97 -22.86 0.12
CA ASN A 107 6.40 -24.13 0.70
C ASN A 107 5.24 -24.83 1.44
N LEU A 108 5.39 -26.11 1.77
CA LEU A 108 4.32 -26.90 2.38
C LEU A 108 3.83 -26.29 3.71
N TYR A 109 4.73 -25.77 4.53
CA TYR A 109 4.39 -25.07 5.77
C TYR A 109 3.43 -23.91 5.51
N THR A 110 3.78 -23.04 4.57
CA THR A 110 3.00 -21.85 4.19
C THR A 110 1.66 -22.24 3.59
N GLN A 111 1.63 -23.30 2.77
CA GLN A 111 0.38 -23.81 2.20
C GLN A 111 -0.61 -24.27 3.28
N ILE A 112 -0.13 -25.05 4.26
CA ILE A 112 -0.97 -25.52 5.38
C ILE A 112 -1.42 -24.32 6.21
N LEU A 113 -0.51 -23.39 6.50
CA LEU A 113 -0.79 -22.20 7.28
C LEU A 113 -1.93 -21.37 6.65
N TYR A 114 -1.83 -21.02 5.37
CA TYR A 114 -2.88 -20.24 4.71
C TYR A 114 -4.21 -20.99 4.60
N LYS A 115 -4.20 -22.31 4.37
CA LYS A 115 -5.44 -23.11 4.35
C LYS A 115 -6.14 -23.16 5.71
N ASN A 116 -5.41 -23.02 6.81
CA ASN A 116 -5.98 -22.96 8.16
C ASN A 116 -6.47 -21.56 8.54
N LEU A 117 -5.71 -20.53 8.15
CA LEU A 117 -6.00 -19.14 8.51
C LEU A 117 -7.16 -18.56 7.72
N LEU A 118 -7.16 -18.77 6.40
CA LEU A 118 -8.06 -18.10 5.48
C LEU A 118 -9.46 -18.71 5.48
N ASP A 119 -10.47 -17.85 5.41
CA ASP A 119 -11.86 -18.26 5.27
C ASP A 119 -12.10 -19.01 3.95
N LYS A 120 -13.03 -19.97 3.95
CA LYS A 120 -13.31 -20.83 2.78
C LYS A 120 -14.55 -20.38 1.98
N ASN A 121 -15.37 -19.52 2.57
CA ASN A 121 -16.68 -19.12 2.06
C ASN A 121 -16.66 -17.68 1.53
N TYR A 122 -15.87 -16.80 2.15
CA TYR A 122 -15.74 -15.41 1.70
C TYR A 122 -14.70 -15.25 0.58
N LEU A 123 -14.92 -14.30 -0.32
CA LEU A 123 -13.94 -13.85 -1.30
C LEU A 123 -12.82 -13.07 -0.60
N HIS A 124 -11.58 -13.42 -0.95
CA HIS A 124 -10.38 -12.71 -0.54
C HIS A 124 -10.00 -11.64 -1.55
N SER A 125 -9.86 -10.40 -1.08
CA SER A 125 -9.36 -9.29 -1.87
C SER A 125 -7.83 -9.24 -1.78
N VAL A 126 -7.18 -9.31 -2.95
CA VAL A 126 -5.74 -9.06 -3.10
C VAL A 126 -5.52 -7.88 -4.04
N ARG A 127 -4.36 -7.23 -3.91
CA ARG A 127 -4.12 -5.95 -4.63
C ARG A 127 -3.51 -6.09 -6.02
N ASP A 128 -3.06 -7.29 -6.40
CA ASP A 128 -2.38 -7.52 -7.66
C ASP A 128 -2.55 -8.97 -8.14
N SER A 129 -2.44 -9.15 -9.47
CA SER A 129 -2.64 -10.45 -10.13
C SER A 129 -1.56 -11.47 -9.76
N TYR A 130 -0.36 -11.01 -9.39
CA TYR A 130 0.70 -11.89 -8.90
C TYR A 130 0.30 -12.60 -7.60
N THR A 131 -0.22 -11.84 -6.63
CA THR A 131 -0.72 -12.36 -5.36
C THR A 131 -1.90 -13.31 -5.57
N GLU A 132 -2.82 -12.95 -6.46
CA GLU A 132 -3.95 -13.80 -6.85
C GLU A 132 -3.48 -15.15 -7.40
N GLN A 133 -2.52 -15.14 -8.34
CA GLN A 133 -1.95 -16.34 -8.93
C GLN A 133 -1.22 -17.21 -7.88
N LYS A 134 -0.51 -16.60 -6.93
CA LYS A 134 0.19 -17.33 -5.86
C LYS A 134 -0.78 -18.09 -4.96
N LEU A 135 -1.84 -17.44 -4.49
CA LEU A 135 -2.88 -18.09 -3.69
C LEU A 135 -3.62 -19.18 -4.50
N ASN A 136 -3.95 -18.89 -5.76
CA ASN A 136 -4.53 -19.87 -6.65
C ASN A 136 -3.66 -21.12 -6.85
N SER A 137 -2.33 -20.97 -6.88
CA SER A 137 -1.38 -22.07 -7.08
C SER A 137 -1.33 -23.09 -5.94
N ILE A 138 -1.84 -22.70 -4.75
CA ILE A 138 -1.88 -23.52 -3.54
C ILE A 138 -3.31 -23.98 -3.18
N GLY A 139 -4.27 -23.70 -4.05
CA GLY A 139 -5.66 -24.16 -3.91
C GLY A 139 -6.61 -23.18 -3.20
N VAL A 140 -6.18 -21.95 -2.90
CA VAL A 140 -7.08 -20.89 -2.43
C VAL A 140 -7.69 -20.23 -3.67
N LYS A 141 -8.92 -20.65 -4.02
CA LYS A 141 -9.60 -20.27 -5.29
C LYS A 141 -10.61 -19.14 -5.14
N ASN A 142 -11.06 -18.88 -3.91
CA ASN A 142 -11.94 -17.78 -3.53
C ASN A 142 -11.14 -16.46 -3.38
N VAL A 143 -10.30 -16.13 -4.36
CA VAL A 143 -9.44 -14.93 -4.35
C VAL A 143 -9.63 -14.14 -5.64
N ILE A 144 -9.70 -12.82 -5.52
CA ILE A 144 -9.86 -11.91 -6.65
C ILE A 144 -8.96 -10.67 -6.50
N ASN A 145 -8.38 -10.21 -7.61
CA ASN A 145 -7.63 -8.97 -7.64
C ASN A 145 -8.58 -7.76 -7.65
N THR A 146 -8.59 -7.00 -6.56
CA THR A 146 -9.40 -5.80 -6.39
C THR A 146 -8.57 -4.51 -6.47
N SER A 147 -7.29 -4.58 -6.81
CA SER A 147 -6.31 -3.49 -6.60
C SER A 147 -6.14 -3.09 -5.11
N CYS A 148 -5.25 -2.15 -4.82
CA CYS A 148 -5.03 -1.67 -3.45
C CYS A 148 -6.22 -0.80 -2.97
N PRO A 149 -6.75 -1.00 -1.76
CA PRO A 149 -7.85 -0.20 -1.20
C PRO A 149 -7.60 1.30 -1.20
N THR A 150 -6.33 1.71 -1.08
CA THR A 150 -5.92 3.13 -1.18
C THR A 150 -6.29 3.77 -2.53
N MET A 151 -6.52 2.98 -3.58
CA MET A 151 -6.85 3.47 -4.91
C MET A 151 -8.35 3.49 -5.20
N TRP A 152 -9.20 2.87 -4.38
CA TRP A 152 -10.61 2.61 -4.75
C TRP A 152 -11.48 3.86 -4.93
N LYS A 153 -11.05 5.01 -4.38
CA LYS A 153 -11.71 6.31 -4.57
C LYS A 153 -11.15 7.11 -5.76
N LEU A 154 -10.14 6.60 -6.47
CA LEU A 154 -9.55 7.24 -7.66
C LEU A 154 -10.40 6.99 -8.91
N THR A 155 -11.64 7.51 -8.91
CA THR A 155 -12.58 7.42 -10.04
C THR A 155 -12.06 8.17 -11.26
N GLU A 156 -12.68 7.96 -12.43
CA GLU A 156 -12.36 8.76 -13.62
C GLU A 156 -12.56 10.26 -13.39
N GLU A 157 -13.65 10.64 -12.73
CA GLU A 157 -13.93 12.04 -12.38
C GLU A 157 -12.84 12.62 -11.47
N HIS A 158 -12.44 11.86 -10.44
CA HIS A 158 -11.34 12.26 -9.57
C HIS A 158 -10.04 12.45 -10.37
N CYS A 159 -9.70 11.50 -11.24
CA CYS A 159 -8.48 11.56 -12.06
C CYS A 159 -8.49 12.73 -13.04
N ARG A 160 -9.65 13.08 -13.64
CA ARG A 160 -9.77 14.26 -14.52
C ARG A 160 -9.52 15.58 -13.80
N SER A 161 -9.73 15.62 -12.48
CA SER A 161 -9.46 16.81 -11.66
C SER A 161 -7.97 16.98 -11.28
N ILE A 162 -7.12 16.01 -11.61
CA ILE A 162 -5.67 16.08 -11.37
C ILE A 162 -5.02 16.98 -12.44
N PRO A 163 -4.18 17.96 -12.05
CA PRO A 163 -3.44 18.78 -13.00
C PRO A 163 -2.59 17.95 -13.96
N GLN A 164 -2.62 18.33 -15.24
CA GLN A 164 -1.80 17.66 -16.27
C GLN A 164 -0.44 18.32 -16.44
N GLU A 165 -0.33 19.59 -16.08
CA GLU A 165 0.89 20.38 -16.17
C GLU A 165 1.69 20.29 -14.88
N ARG A 166 3.02 20.41 -15.02
CA ARG A 166 3.97 20.37 -13.91
C ARG A 166 3.74 21.53 -12.94
N ALA A 167 3.78 21.25 -11.64
CA ALA A 167 3.80 22.29 -10.61
C ALA A 167 5.20 22.94 -10.45
N ASP A 168 5.26 24.10 -9.81
CA ASP A 168 6.53 24.79 -9.52
C ASP A 168 7.39 24.07 -8.46
N SER A 169 6.81 23.14 -7.71
CA SER A 169 7.43 22.46 -6.59
C SER A 169 7.18 20.95 -6.65
N VAL A 170 8.04 20.17 -6.00
CA VAL A 170 7.93 18.71 -5.98
C VAL A 170 8.02 18.17 -4.55
N LEU A 171 7.15 17.23 -4.22
CA LEU A 171 7.27 16.38 -3.06
C LEU A 171 7.96 15.08 -3.49
N VAL A 172 9.12 14.82 -2.90
CA VAL A 172 9.92 13.62 -3.15
C VAL A 172 9.97 12.70 -1.94
N THR A 173 10.04 11.40 -2.23
CA THR A 173 10.29 10.37 -1.22
C THR A 173 11.34 9.38 -1.73
N PHE A 174 12.17 8.92 -0.81
CA PHE A 174 13.17 7.88 -1.05
C PHE A 174 12.96 6.73 -0.07
N THR A 175 13.53 5.57 -0.40
CA THR A 175 13.45 4.39 0.44
C THR A 175 14.84 3.92 0.80
N GLU A 176 15.09 3.74 2.09
CA GLU A 176 16.41 3.31 2.54
C GLU A 176 16.71 1.82 2.26
N TYR A 177 15.73 0.93 2.25
CA TYR A 177 16.03 -0.52 2.17
C TYR A 177 16.51 -0.99 0.77
N ASN A 178 16.41 -0.13 -0.24
CA ASN A 178 16.87 -0.42 -1.60
C ASN A 178 17.43 0.88 -2.18
N GLN A 179 18.58 1.34 -1.69
CA GLN A 179 19.24 2.55 -2.19
C GLN A 179 19.82 2.32 -3.59
N HIS A 180 19.95 3.39 -4.38
CA HIS A 180 20.80 3.41 -5.55
C HIS A 180 21.52 4.76 -5.66
N PRO A 181 22.56 5.01 -4.83
CA PRO A 181 23.14 6.34 -4.62
C PRO A 181 23.46 7.12 -5.89
N ASP A 182 24.02 6.47 -6.91
CA ASP A 182 24.35 7.11 -8.19
C ASP A 182 23.11 7.65 -8.93
N PHE A 183 22.02 6.88 -8.98
CA PHE A 183 20.78 7.31 -9.64
C PHE A 183 20.00 8.27 -8.76
N ASP A 184 19.94 8.01 -7.47
CA ASP A 184 19.21 8.85 -6.52
C ASP A 184 19.83 10.27 -6.46
N SER A 185 21.16 10.39 -6.50
CA SER A 185 21.85 11.69 -6.60
C SER A 185 21.60 12.40 -7.93
N LYS A 186 21.61 11.66 -9.05
CA LYS A 186 21.29 12.22 -10.38
C LYS A 186 19.83 12.68 -10.46
N LEU A 187 18.90 11.95 -9.81
CA LEU A 187 17.51 12.34 -9.71
C LEU A 187 17.37 13.62 -8.90
N VAL A 188 18.01 13.72 -7.73
CA VAL A 188 18.04 14.95 -6.93
C VAL A 188 18.53 16.14 -7.77
N ASN A 189 19.64 16.01 -8.48
CA ASN A 189 20.17 17.07 -9.34
C ASN A 189 19.18 17.49 -10.45
N LEU A 190 18.48 16.52 -11.04
CA LEU A 190 17.42 16.80 -12.01
C LEU A 190 16.28 17.58 -11.35
N LEU A 191 15.83 17.17 -10.17
CA LEU A 191 14.74 17.84 -9.45
C LEU A 191 15.12 19.27 -9.05
N GLU A 192 16.35 19.50 -8.59
CA GLU A 192 16.85 20.83 -8.23
C GLU A 192 16.94 21.78 -9.43
N LYS A 193 17.17 21.23 -10.63
CA LYS A 193 17.17 22.00 -11.89
C LYS A 193 15.75 22.32 -12.37
N GLU A 194 14.81 21.39 -12.21
CA GLU A 194 13.48 21.46 -12.82
C GLU A 194 12.41 22.11 -11.92
N TYR A 195 12.58 22.07 -10.60
CA TYR A 195 11.63 22.59 -9.63
C TYR A 195 12.24 23.71 -8.77
N LYS A 196 11.41 24.71 -8.43
CA LYS A 196 11.84 25.85 -7.60
C LYS A 196 12.01 25.46 -6.13
N GLN A 197 11.19 24.52 -5.65
CA GLN A 197 11.21 24.03 -4.27
C GLN A 197 11.02 22.52 -4.24
N ILE A 198 11.83 21.86 -3.42
CA ILE A 198 11.73 20.44 -3.12
C ILE A 198 11.29 20.26 -1.68
N TYR A 199 10.27 19.44 -1.48
CA TYR A 199 9.82 18.96 -0.18
C TYR A 199 10.18 17.48 -0.05
N PHE A 200 10.61 17.06 1.12
CA PHE A 200 10.88 15.66 1.40
C PHE A 200 10.01 15.15 2.54
N TRP A 201 9.34 14.02 2.32
CA TRP A 201 8.59 13.33 3.37
C TRP A 201 9.29 12.03 3.79
N THR A 202 9.68 11.97 5.05
CA THR A 202 10.24 10.78 5.69
C THR A 202 9.13 9.78 6.00
N GLN A 203 9.07 8.66 5.29
CA GLN A 203 8.10 7.59 5.55
C GLN A 203 8.58 6.61 6.63
N GLN A 204 9.88 6.30 6.66
CA GLN A 204 10.53 5.46 7.66
C GLN A 204 11.75 6.17 8.27
N PRO A 205 12.16 5.81 9.50
CA PRO A 205 13.22 6.52 10.23
C PRO A 205 14.50 6.76 9.42
N LYS A 206 14.99 5.73 8.71
CA LYS A 206 16.23 5.81 7.96
C LYS A 206 16.13 6.53 6.61
N ASP A 207 14.92 6.82 6.12
CA ASP A 207 14.76 7.60 4.88
C ASP A 207 15.29 9.02 5.05
N TYR A 208 15.19 9.57 6.27
CA TYR A 208 15.71 10.90 6.58
C TYR A 208 17.23 10.96 6.45
N GLU A 209 17.94 10.01 7.07
CA GLU A 209 19.39 9.91 7.03
C GLU A 209 19.88 9.70 5.60
N TYR A 210 19.21 8.83 4.84
CA TYR A 210 19.54 8.62 3.44
C TYR A 210 19.34 9.88 2.59
N MET A 211 18.21 10.56 2.73
CA MET A 211 17.97 11.79 1.96
C MET A 211 18.99 12.89 2.32
N ARG A 212 19.37 13.02 3.59
CA ARG A 212 20.40 13.97 4.03
C ARG A 212 21.78 13.66 3.43
N SER A 213 22.07 12.42 3.04
CA SER A 213 23.36 12.08 2.44
C SER A 213 23.46 12.38 0.93
N ILE A 214 22.33 12.51 0.24
CA ILE A 214 22.28 12.72 -1.22
C ILE A 214 21.71 14.08 -1.67
N CYS A 215 21.21 14.90 -0.75
CA CYS A 215 20.52 16.14 -1.09
C CYS A 215 21.06 17.37 -0.34
N SER A 216 20.88 18.55 -0.93
CA SER A 216 21.34 19.82 -0.39
C SER A 216 20.46 20.35 0.75
N ASP A 217 20.95 21.34 1.50
CA ASP A 217 20.21 21.99 2.58
C ASP A 217 19.00 22.84 2.09
N LYS A 218 18.75 22.91 0.78
CA LYS A 218 17.62 23.65 0.19
C LYS A 218 16.27 22.91 0.29
N VAL A 219 16.30 21.63 0.67
CA VAL A 219 15.08 20.81 0.80
C VAL A 219 14.33 21.14 2.07
N ILE A 220 13.00 21.27 1.95
CA ILE A 220 12.10 21.40 3.10
C ILE A 220 11.71 20.00 3.58
N TYR A 221 12.25 19.60 4.73
CA TYR A 221 11.93 18.33 5.38
C TYR A 221 10.59 18.47 6.12
N LEU A 222 9.62 17.63 5.73
CA LEU A 222 8.30 17.61 6.33
C LEU A 222 8.29 16.82 7.63
N GLN A 223 7.32 17.11 8.49
CA GLN A 223 7.07 16.30 9.68
C GLN A 223 6.80 14.84 9.28
N PRO A 224 7.48 13.83 9.89
CA PRO A 224 7.31 12.41 9.58
C PRO A 224 5.99 11.88 10.15
N SER A 225 4.87 12.37 9.62
CA SER A 225 3.52 11.98 10.00
C SER A 225 2.59 12.07 8.80
N LEU A 226 1.46 11.36 8.83
CA LEU A 226 0.42 11.51 7.81
C LEU A 226 -0.11 12.94 7.76
N LYS A 227 -0.28 13.59 8.92
CA LYS A 227 -0.69 14.99 8.99
C LYS A 227 0.31 15.91 8.28
N GLY A 228 1.61 15.66 8.41
CA GLY A 228 2.65 16.41 7.71
C GLY A 228 2.59 16.25 6.19
N LEU A 229 2.37 15.01 5.73
CA LEU A 229 2.16 14.71 4.31
C LEU A 229 0.89 15.38 3.77
N ASP A 230 -0.24 15.15 4.43
CA ASP A 230 -1.55 15.66 4.03
C ASP A 230 -1.59 17.18 4.01
N ARG A 231 -0.92 17.83 4.97
CA ARG A 231 -0.77 19.29 5.00
C ARG A 231 0.00 19.79 3.79
N CYS A 232 1.16 19.18 3.47
CA CYS A 232 1.94 19.58 2.30
C CYS A 232 1.11 19.43 1.01
N LEU A 233 0.46 18.27 0.83
CA LEU A 233 -0.39 17.99 -0.31
C LEU A 233 -1.59 18.95 -0.37
N SER A 234 -2.21 19.31 0.75
CA SER A 234 -3.39 20.20 0.73
C SER A 234 -3.03 21.66 0.47
N GLU A 235 -1.96 22.16 1.10
CA GLU A 235 -1.63 23.59 1.14
C GLU A 235 -0.73 24.04 -0.02
N ASN A 236 -0.04 23.11 -0.70
CA ASN A 236 0.94 23.46 -1.73
C ASN A 236 0.57 22.91 -3.11
N LYS A 237 0.95 23.65 -4.15
CA LYS A 237 0.93 23.15 -5.53
C LYS A 237 2.23 22.39 -5.78
N VAL A 238 2.17 21.08 -5.58
CA VAL A 238 3.31 20.17 -5.74
C VAL A 238 2.97 19.03 -6.69
N ASP A 239 3.94 18.63 -7.50
CA ASP A 239 3.97 17.30 -8.09
C ASP A 239 4.46 16.31 -7.02
N TYR A 240 4.08 15.03 -7.14
CA TYR A 240 4.72 13.96 -6.39
C TYR A 240 5.65 13.17 -7.31
N LEU A 241 6.87 12.91 -6.84
CA LEU A 241 7.82 12.04 -7.54
C LEU A 241 8.65 11.26 -6.52
N GLY A 242 8.53 9.94 -6.43
CA GLY A 242 9.33 9.21 -5.44
C GLY A 242 9.12 7.71 -5.37
N THR A 243 9.94 7.03 -4.58
CA THR A 243 9.99 5.56 -4.49
C THR A 243 8.98 4.96 -3.50
N ARG A 244 8.33 5.78 -2.67
CA ARG A 244 7.32 5.30 -1.72
C ARG A 244 5.93 5.22 -2.35
N LEU A 245 5.54 4.05 -2.83
CA LEU A 245 4.24 3.79 -3.49
C LEU A 245 3.04 4.48 -2.82
N HIS A 246 2.80 4.23 -1.53
CA HIS A 246 1.58 4.73 -0.87
C HIS A 246 1.61 6.24 -0.60
N ALA A 247 2.78 6.86 -0.50
CA ALA A 247 2.88 8.32 -0.50
C ALA A 247 2.41 8.90 -1.85
N GLY A 248 2.78 8.25 -2.95
CA GLY A 248 2.30 8.61 -4.28
C GLY A 248 0.80 8.39 -4.46
N VAL A 249 0.25 7.27 -3.96
CA VAL A 249 -1.20 7.06 -3.98
C VAL A 249 -1.93 8.10 -3.13
N ARG A 250 -1.38 8.49 -1.97
CA ARG A 250 -1.93 9.60 -1.16
C ARG A 250 -1.86 10.93 -1.90
N ALA A 251 -0.79 11.20 -2.65
CA ALA A 251 -0.72 12.38 -3.51
C ALA A 251 -1.81 12.38 -4.60
N LEU A 252 -2.09 11.23 -5.21
CA LEU A 252 -3.23 11.07 -6.13
C LEU A 252 -4.57 11.35 -5.42
N GLN A 253 -4.78 10.86 -4.20
CA GLN A 253 -5.99 11.15 -3.39
C GLN A 253 -6.16 12.66 -3.14
N HIS A 254 -5.05 13.40 -3.01
CA HIS A 254 -5.03 14.87 -2.89
C HIS A 254 -4.99 15.61 -4.24
N LYS A 255 -5.34 14.91 -5.32
CA LYS A 255 -5.42 15.43 -6.68
C LYS A 255 -4.10 16.01 -7.20
N LYS A 256 -2.96 15.43 -6.81
CA LYS A 256 -1.65 15.85 -7.28
C LYS A 256 -1.18 15.00 -8.45
N ARG A 257 -0.54 15.67 -9.41
CA ARG A 257 0.18 15.04 -10.51
C ARG A 257 1.31 14.20 -9.91
N THR A 258 1.30 12.89 -10.18
CA THR A 258 2.08 11.92 -9.42
C THR A 258 2.84 10.99 -10.36
N LEU A 259 4.12 10.78 -10.07
CA LEU A 259 4.95 9.73 -10.65
C LEU A 259 5.56 8.88 -9.53
N ILE A 260 5.33 7.57 -9.56
CA ILE A 260 5.92 6.63 -8.62
C ILE A 260 7.12 5.95 -9.28
N LEU A 261 8.23 5.85 -8.55
CA LEU A 261 9.43 5.16 -9.02
C LEU A 261 9.44 3.73 -8.47
N SER A 262 9.46 2.72 -9.34
CA SER A 262 9.46 1.33 -8.90
C SER A 262 10.82 0.91 -8.34
N VAL A 263 10.80 0.34 -7.13
CA VAL A 263 11.96 -0.24 -6.43
C VAL A 263 11.79 -1.72 -6.11
N ASP A 264 10.56 -2.22 -6.24
CA ASP A 264 10.19 -3.61 -6.00
C ASP A 264 8.94 -3.95 -6.82
N ASN A 265 8.45 -5.18 -6.67
CA ASN A 265 7.31 -5.69 -7.42
C ASN A 265 5.99 -4.94 -7.13
N ARG A 266 5.85 -4.22 -6.02
CA ARG A 266 4.54 -3.66 -5.61
C ARG A 266 3.99 -2.68 -6.62
N ALA A 267 4.76 -1.62 -6.90
CA ALA A 267 4.34 -0.56 -7.80
C ALA A 267 4.17 -1.12 -9.22
N THR A 268 5.10 -1.97 -9.65
CA THR A 268 5.08 -2.62 -10.96
C THR A 268 3.85 -3.51 -11.16
N GLU A 269 3.53 -4.38 -10.21
CA GLU A 269 2.39 -5.31 -10.30
C GLU A 269 1.04 -4.58 -10.24
N ILE A 270 0.93 -3.53 -9.41
CA ILE A 270 -0.27 -2.68 -9.39
C ILE A 270 -0.41 -1.94 -10.73
N ALA A 271 0.67 -1.35 -11.25
CA ALA A 271 0.64 -0.58 -12.49
C ALA A 271 0.20 -1.40 -13.70
N LYS A 272 0.62 -2.67 -13.80
CA LYS A 272 0.21 -3.60 -14.88
C LYS A 272 -1.31 -3.68 -15.06
N ASN A 273 -2.06 -3.58 -13.97
CA ASN A 273 -3.51 -3.77 -13.97
C ASN A 273 -4.29 -2.45 -13.87
N THR A 274 -3.64 -1.37 -13.42
CA THR A 274 -4.34 -0.13 -13.03
C THR A 274 -3.93 1.11 -13.80
N ASN A 275 -2.90 1.03 -14.65
CA ASN A 275 -2.32 2.21 -15.31
C ASN A 275 -1.83 3.27 -14.31
N LEU A 276 -1.45 2.86 -13.09
CA LEU A 276 -0.78 3.71 -12.12
C LEU A 276 0.52 4.27 -12.75
N PRO A 277 0.79 5.59 -12.67
CA PRO A 277 2.00 6.18 -13.26
C PRO A 277 3.25 5.69 -12.53
N VAL A 278 3.91 4.70 -13.13
CA VAL A 278 5.11 4.07 -12.59
C VAL A 278 6.20 4.04 -13.65
N ILE A 279 7.40 4.50 -13.28
CA ILE A 279 8.62 4.43 -14.10
C ILE A 279 9.71 3.74 -13.27
N GLU A 280 10.59 3.00 -13.92
CA GLU A 280 11.77 2.43 -13.28
C GLU A 280 12.70 3.55 -12.78
N ARG A 281 13.18 3.45 -11.54
CA ARG A 281 13.91 4.53 -10.87
C ARG A 281 15.19 4.99 -11.58
N ASP A 282 15.79 4.13 -12.38
CA ASP A 282 17.03 4.35 -13.13
C ASP A 282 16.79 4.97 -14.52
N ASN A 283 15.54 5.07 -14.95
CA ASN A 283 15.19 5.67 -16.23
C ASN A 283 15.02 7.20 -16.14
N LEU A 284 16.13 7.90 -15.90
CA LEU A 284 16.16 9.38 -15.79
C LEU A 284 15.62 10.09 -17.03
N ILE A 285 15.75 9.48 -18.22
CA ILE A 285 15.26 10.05 -19.48
C ILE A 285 13.72 10.08 -19.46
N ALA A 286 13.08 8.97 -19.10
CA ALA A 286 11.63 8.91 -18.99
C ALA A 286 11.10 9.80 -17.86
N ILE A 287 11.83 9.88 -16.74
CA ILE A 287 11.50 10.79 -15.63
C ILE A 287 11.55 12.25 -16.11
N ALA A 288 12.64 12.68 -16.76
CA ALA A 288 12.77 14.04 -17.30
C ALA A 288 11.71 14.35 -18.37
N SER A 289 11.39 13.37 -19.22
CA SER A 289 10.32 13.48 -20.21
C SER A 289 8.96 13.67 -19.54
N TRP A 290 8.66 12.89 -18.50
CA TRP A 290 7.43 13.07 -17.71
C TRP A 290 7.39 14.45 -17.08
N ILE A 291 8.47 14.90 -16.42
CA ILE A 291 8.54 16.24 -15.80
C ILE A 291 8.21 17.34 -16.82
N ASN A 292 8.77 17.26 -18.02
CA ASN A 292 8.68 18.32 -19.04
C ASN A 292 7.50 18.17 -20.01
N SER A 293 6.57 17.24 -19.77
CA SER A 293 5.41 17.01 -20.63
C SER A 293 4.10 17.13 -19.87
N LYS A 294 3.01 17.42 -20.61
CA LYS A 294 1.67 17.26 -20.07
C LYS A 294 1.39 15.77 -19.87
N TYR A 295 0.82 15.42 -18.72
CA TYR A 295 0.50 14.04 -18.39
C TYR A 295 -0.91 13.93 -17.84
N GLU A 296 -1.77 13.20 -18.56
CA GLU A 296 -3.13 12.92 -18.11
C GLU A 296 -3.12 11.67 -17.22
N THR A 297 -3.57 11.81 -15.97
CA THR A 297 -3.69 10.66 -15.06
C THR A 297 -4.96 9.88 -15.40
N LYS A 298 -4.81 8.59 -15.71
CA LYS A 298 -5.93 7.66 -15.96
C LYS A 298 -5.74 6.39 -15.16
N ILE A 299 -6.46 6.23 -14.06
CA ILE A 299 -6.43 4.99 -13.28
C ILE A 299 -7.57 4.07 -13.73
N LYS A 300 -7.24 2.80 -13.97
CA LYS A 300 -8.19 1.73 -14.27
C LYS A 300 -8.40 0.89 -13.02
N LEU A 301 -9.59 0.93 -12.43
CA LEU A 301 -9.92 0.13 -11.25
C LEU A 301 -10.74 -1.10 -11.66
N PRO A 302 -10.50 -2.29 -11.04
CA PRO A 302 -11.31 -3.47 -11.27
C PRO A 302 -12.64 -3.37 -10.49
N LEU A 303 -13.50 -2.42 -10.88
CA LEU A 303 -14.73 -2.06 -10.16
C LEU A 303 -15.67 -3.25 -9.93
N GLN A 304 -15.76 -4.16 -10.92
CA GLN A 304 -16.55 -5.39 -10.76
C GLN A 304 -16.05 -6.25 -9.60
N ASN A 305 -14.73 -6.49 -9.52
CA ASN A 305 -14.13 -7.28 -8.44
C ASN A 305 -14.26 -6.57 -7.09
N ILE A 306 -14.06 -5.24 -7.06
CA ILE A 306 -14.24 -4.44 -5.84
C ILE A 306 -15.69 -4.58 -5.34
N ASN A 307 -16.68 -4.41 -6.21
CA ASN A 307 -18.09 -4.53 -5.85
C ASN A 307 -18.48 -5.96 -5.45
N GLN A 308 -17.97 -6.98 -6.15
CA GLN A 308 -18.17 -8.38 -5.75
C GLN A 308 -17.62 -8.66 -4.34
N TRP A 309 -16.43 -8.15 -4.04
CA TRP A 309 -15.85 -8.29 -2.70
C TRP A 309 -16.63 -7.50 -1.64
N LYS A 310 -17.12 -6.29 -1.94
CA LYS A 310 -17.92 -5.51 -0.97
C LYS A 310 -19.29 -6.15 -0.70
N ASN A 311 -19.97 -6.60 -1.76
CA ASN A 311 -21.36 -7.05 -1.69
C ASN A 311 -21.56 -8.34 -0.89
N GLN A 312 -20.49 -9.14 -0.70
CA GLN A 312 -20.58 -10.36 0.12
C GLN A 312 -20.93 -10.07 1.60
N PHE A 313 -20.74 -8.83 2.06
CA PHE A 313 -20.97 -8.43 3.45
C PHE A 313 -22.35 -7.81 3.70
N LEU A 314 -23.14 -7.51 2.65
CA LEU A 314 -24.40 -6.78 2.78
C LEU A 314 -25.49 -7.56 3.55
N ASN A 315 -25.37 -8.89 3.61
CA ASN A 315 -26.28 -9.78 4.35
C ASN A 315 -25.63 -10.38 5.61
N THR A 316 -24.40 -9.96 5.94
CA THR A 316 -23.71 -10.38 7.16
C THR A 316 -24.22 -9.53 8.29
#